data_AF-A0A9X1ZM35-F1
#
_entry.id   AF-A0A9X1ZM35-F1
#
_cell.length_a   1.000
_cell.length_b   1.000
_cell.length_c   1.000
_cell.angle_alpha   90.00
_cell.angle_beta   90.00
_cell.angle_gamma   90.00
#
_symmetry.space_group_name_H-M   'P 1'
#
loop_
_entity.id
_entity.type
_entity.pdbx_description
1 polymer ?
#
loop_
_entity_poly.entity_id
_entity_poly.type
_entity_poly.pdbx_seq_one_letter_code
_entity_poly.pdbx_strand_id
1 'polypeptide(L)'
;MQVNSTKIACILVTLLSTNLHAQSPSFDCQKAQGEIETLICQTDELAQLDNQLAPLYQKLISQVDANELKLIKAEQRGWIKGRNDCWKADDKLQCTKDNYQTRITELQIAAGAVEVPKEVNYQCQADKPFNLIVYFYNNTALPAAVFHYAGQNIPPTTPQLGLLTKTASGAKYVAQNTSLWTHQDEARLEEYGQKPVICVYQQISPN
;
A
#
# COMPACT_ATOMS: atom_id res chain seq x y z
N MET A 1 59.82 51.11 -29.35
CA MET A 1 58.48 50.78 -29.90
C MET A 1 58.20 49.32 -29.55
N GLN A 2 57.39 49.06 -28.52
CA GLN A 2 56.97 47.72 -28.10
C GLN A 2 55.64 47.39 -28.79
N VAL A 3 55.56 46.22 -29.44
CA VAL A 3 54.31 45.68 -29.99
C VAL A 3 53.82 44.61 -29.01
N ASN A 4 52.69 44.87 -28.36
CA ASN A 4 52.07 43.95 -27.41
C ASN A 4 51.33 42.83 -28.16
N SER A 5 51.72 41.58 -27.90
CA SER A 5 51.06 40.38 -28.40
C SER A 5 49.97 39.95 -27.41
N THR A 6 48.71 40.22 -27.75
CA THR A 6 47.57 39.78 -26.95
C THR A 6 47.28 38.31 -27.24
N LYS A 7 47.67 37.41 -26.34
CA LYS A 7 47.33 35.98 -26.41
C LYS A 7 45.86 35.79 -26.05
N ILE A 8 45.05 35.40 -27.03
CA ILE A 8 43.66 34.96 -26.82
C ILE A 8 43.72 33.57 -26.17
N ALA A 9 43.37 33.47 -24.89
CA ALA A 9 43.22 32.20 -24.20
C ALA A 9 41.80 31.65 -24.47
N CYS A 10 41.70 30.58 -25.26
CA CYS A 10 40.47 29.79 -25.37
C CYS A 10 40.20 29.09 -24.02
N ILE A 11 39.20 29.57 -23.29
CA ILE A 11 38.69 28.92 -22.09
C ILE A 11 37.82 27.73 -22.55
N LEU A 12 38.34 26.51 -22.39
CA LEU A 12 37.63 25.28 -22.65
C LEU A 12 36.60 25.05 -21.52
N VAL A 13 35.33 25.33 -21.79
CA VAL A 13 34.24 25.06 -20.85
C VAL A 13 33.96 23.55 -20.87
N THR A 14 34.49 22.80 -19.91
CA THR A 14 34.14 21.39 -19.71
C THR A 14 32.73 21.30 -19.12
N LEU A 15 31.76 20.85 -19.92
CA LEU A 15 30.45 20.43 -19.45
C LEU A 15 30.66 19.25 -18.49
N LEU A 16 30.51 19.49 -17.18
CA LEU A 16 30.35 18.41 -16.22
C LEU A 16 28.99 17.78 -16.46
N SER A 17 28.97 16.68 -17.21
CA SER A 17 27.82 15.79 -17.29
C SER A 17 27.58 15.21 -15.90
N THR A 18 26.69 15.83 -15.13
CA THR A 18 26.14 15.20 -13.93
C THR A 18 25.35 13.98 -14.39
N ASN A 19 25.93 12.79 -14.28
CA ASN A 19 25.16 11.56 -14.36
C ASN A 19 24.19 11.58 -13.19
N LEU A 20 22.96 12.05 -13.43
CA LEU A 20 21.83 11.68 -12.58
C LEU A 20 21.75 10.16 -12.69
N HIS A 21 22.30 9.45 -11.70
CA HIS A 21 22.09 8.02 -11.61
C HIS A 21 20.60 7.82 -11.36
N ALA A 22 19.88 7.38 -12.40
CA ALA A 22 18.51 6.91 -12.26
C ALA A 22 18.47 5.87 -11.12
N GLN A 23 17.50 6.02 -10.23
CA GLN A 23 17.37 5.13 -9.08
C GLN A 23 17.08 3.72 -9.59
N SER A 24 17.93 2.76 -9.24
CA SER A 24 17.67 1.35 -9.59
C SER A 24 16.72 0.72 -8.56
N PRO A 25 15.75 -0.11 -8.99
CA PRO A 25 14.89 -0.88 -8.09
C PRO A 25 15.72 -1.92 -7.30
N SER A 26 15.07 -2.60 -6.35
CA SER A 26 15.69 -3.62 -5.50
C SER A 26 16.04 -4.93 -6.23
N PHE A 27 15.58 -5.09 -7.48
CA PHE A 27 15.91 -6.20 -8.36
C PHE A 27 16.88 -5.79 -9.48
N ASP A 28 17.54 -6.78 -10.06
CA ASP A 28 18.53 -6.59 -11.13
C ASP A 28 17.84 -6.25 -12.46
N CYS A 29 17.95 -5.00 -12.90
CA CYS A 29 17.38 -4.52 -14.16
C CYS A 29 17.93 -5.23 -15.40
N GLN A 30 19.10 -5.85 -15.35
CA GLN A 30 19.62 -6.66 -16.47
C GLN A 30 18.84 -7.97 -16.64
N LYS A 31 18.10 -8.37 -15.60
CA LYS A 31 17.25 -9.58 -15.57
C LYS A 31 15.77 -9.25 -15.66
N ALA A 32 15.40 -7.97 -15.81
CA ALA A 32 14.01 -7.55 -15.97
C ALA A 32 13.36 -8.27 -17.15
N GLN A 33 12.16 -8.81 -16.92
CA GLN A 33 11.38 -9.49 -17.93
C GLN A 33 10.05 -8.80 -18.15
N GLY A 34 9.71 -8.58 -19.43
CA GLY A 34 8.45 -7.99 -19.82
C GLY A 34 8.38 -6.47 -19.61
N GLU A 35 7.24 -5.93 -20.01
CA GLU A 35 7.06 -4.49 -20.13
C GLU A 35 7.08 -3.76 -18.78
N ILE A 36 6.43 -4.31 -17.76
CA ILE A 36 6.30 -3.64 -16.47
C ILE A 36 7.62 -3.60 -15.69
N GLU A 37 8.43 -4.67 -15.72
CA GLU A 37 9.75 -4.64 -15.06
C GLU A 37 10.71 -3.67 -15.75
N THR A 38 10.64 -3.59 -17.09
CA THR A 38 11.39 -2.58 -17.85
C THR A 38 10.95 -1.16 -17.48
N LEU A 39 9.63 -0.93 -17.37
CA LEU A 39 9.08 0.35 -16.95
C LEU A 39 9.55 0.75 -15.54
N ILE A 40 9.58 -0.19 -14.59
CA ILE A 40 10.08 0.04 -13.23
C ILE A 40 11.56 0.44 -13.26
N CYS A 41 12.38 -0.23 -14.07
CA CYS A 41 13.81 0.07 -14.21
C CYS A 41 14.10 1.43 -14.85
N GLN A 42 13.16 2.00 -15.60
CA GLN A 42 13.32 3.27 -16.31
C GLN A 42 12.63 4.46 -15.63
N THR A 43 11.91 4.20 -14.53
CA THR A 43 11.08 5.21 -13.85
C THR A 43 11.50 5.35 -12.40
N ASP A 44 12.14 6.46 -12.05
CA ASP A 44 12.64 6.72 -10.69
C ASP A 44 11.57 6.55 -9.61
N GLU A 45 10.34 7.03 -9.85
CA GLU A 45 9.23 6.89 -8.90
C GLU A 45 8.86 5.43 -8.63
N LEU A 46 8.85 4.58 -9.67
CA LEU A 46 8.55 3.15 -9.51
C LEU A 46 9.71 2.41 -8.84
N ALA A 47 10.94 2.75 -9.18
CA ALA A 47 12.12 2.20 -8.52
C ALA A 47 12.15 2.59 -7.03
N GLN A 48 11.72 3.79 -6.69
CA GLN A 48 11.59 4.22 -5.29
C GLN A 48 10.54 3.40 -4.53
N LEU A 49 9.37 3.19 -5.12
CA LEU A 49 8.33 2.33 -4.52
C LEU A 49 8.82 0.88 -4.33
N ASP A 50 9.55 0.34 -5.30
CA ASP A 50 10.16 -0.98 -5.18
C ASP A 50 11.16 -1.07 -4.02
N ASN A 51 12.02 -0.06 -3.89
CA ASN A 51 12.96 0.06 -2.78
C ASN A 51 12.29 0.28 -1.41
N GLN A 52 11.11 0.89 -1.36
CA GLN A 52 10.32 1.01 -0.12
C GLN A 52 9.70 -0.34 0.28
N LEU A 53 9.22 -1.12 -0.69
CA LEU A 53 8.60 -2.42 -0.46
C LEU A 53 9.60 -3.45 0.07
N ALA A 54 10.79 -3.52 -0.54
CA ALA A 54 11.79 -4.55 -0.24
C ALA A 54 12.10 -4.74 1.26
N PRO A 55 12.46 -3.71 2.04
CA PRO A 55 12.76 -3.87 3.46
C PRO A 55 11.55 -4.29 4.30
N LEU A 56 10.33 -3.87 3.93
CA LEU A 56 9.11 -4.29 4.61
C LEU A 56 8.86 -5.79 4.44
N TYR A 57 9.05 -6.29 3.21
CA TYR A 57 8.96 -7.72 2.93
C TYR A 57 10.02 -8.51 3.68
N GLN A 58 11.28 -8.02 3.72
CA GLN A 58 12.35 -8.67 4.49
C GLN A 58 12.04 -8.70 5.99
N LYS A 59 11.51 -7.60 6.54
CA LYS A 59 11.07 -7.54 7.94
C LYS A 59 10.00 -8.60 8.21
N LEU A 60 8.95 -8.67 7.39
CA LEU A 60 7.87 -9.64 7.56
C LEU A 60 8.40 -11.09 7.56
N ILE A 61 9.20 -11.47 6.56
CA ILE A 61 9.68 -12.87 6.47
C ILE A 61 10.67 -13.26 7.57
N SER A 62 11.27 -12.29 8.27
CA SER A 62 12.17 -12.53 9.40
C SER A 62 11.44 -12.85 10.71
N GLN A 63 10.13 -12.61 10.76
CA GLN A 63 9.30 -12.70 11.98
C GLN A 63 8.41 -13.95 12.02
N VAL A 64 8.42 -14.76 10.96
CA VAL A 64 7.45 -15.84 10.73
C VAL A 64 8.12 -17.20 10.69
N ASP A 65 7.34 -18.26 10.94
CA ASP A 65 7.85 -19.63 10.88
C ASP A 65 8.01 -20.16 9.45
N ALA A 66 8.53 -21.39 9.30
CA ALA A 66 8.78 -21.98 7.98
C ALA A 66 7.51 -22.26 7.16
N ASN A 67 6.36 -22.48 7.79
CA ASN A 67 5.09 -22.70 7.09
C ASN A 67 4.50 -21.38 6.61
N GLU A 68 4.45 -20.38 7.48
CA GLU A 68 4.04 -19.01 7.13
C GLU A 68 4.94 -18.42 6.05
N LEU A 69 6.26 -18.63 6.14
CA LEU A 69 7.23 -18.18 5.14
C LEU A 69 6.92 -18.72 3.74
N LYS A 70 6.47 -19.98 3.62
CA LYS A 70 6.10 -20.57 2.33
C LYS A 70 4.88 -19.87 1.73
N LEU A 71 3.88 -19.56 2.57
CA LEU A 71 2.67 -18.85 2.17
C LEU A 71 3.00 -17.42 1.73
N ILE A 72 3.71 -16.65 2.55
CA ILE A 72 4.11 -15.27 2.26
C ILE A 72 4.95 -15.18 0.98
N LYS A 73 5.86 -16.14 0.75
CA LYS A 73 6.62 -16.22 -0.52
C LYS A 73 5.71 -16.50 -1.71
N ALA A 74 4.68 -17.33 -1.56
CA ALA A 74 3.72 -17.60 -2.63
C ALA A 74 2.86 -16.38 -2.95
N GLU A 75 2.38 -15.69 -1.92
CA GLU A 75 1.64 -14.43 -2.05
C GLU A 75 2.48 -13.35 -2.72
N GLN A 76 3.74 -13.17 -2.33
CA GLN A 76 4.64 -12.20 -2.95
C GLN A 76 4.86 -12.50 -4.44
N ARG A 77 5.03 -13.78 -4.82
CA ARG A 77 5.11 -14.17 -6.24
C ARG A 77 3.80 -13.91 -6.98
N GLY A 78 2.65 -14.16 -6.33
CA GLY A 78 1.33 -13.86 -6.88
C GLY A 78 1.16 -12.36 -7.13
N TRP A 79 1.56 -11.54 -6.16
CA TRP A 79 1.54 -10.08 -6.29
C TRP A 79 2.45 -9.59 -7.42
N ILE A 80 3.67 -10.10 -7.56
CA ILE A 80 4.57 -9.73 -8.69
C ILE A 80 3.88 -10.00 -10.03
N LYS A 81 3.19 -11.15 -10.18
CA LYS A 81 2.42 -11.45 -11.39
C LYS A 81 1.28 -10.47 -11.61
N GLY A 82 0.51 -10.16 -10.56
CA GLY A 82 -0.58 -9.18 -10.62
C GLY A 82 -0.11 -7.77 -10.98
N ARG A 83 0.98 -7.30 -10.39
CA ARG A 83 1.64 -6.05 -10.78
C ARG A 83 2.07 -6.10 -12.24
N ASN A 84 2.68 -7.19 -12.68
CA ASN A 84 3.15 -7.32 -14.06
C ASN A 84 1.99 -7.34 -15.06
N ASP A 85 0.78 -7.79 -14.68
CA ASP A 85 -0.44 -7.72 -15.51
C ASP A 85 -0.87 -6.29 -15.87
N CYS A 86 -0.30 -5.26 -15.23
CA CYS A 86 -0.47 -3.86 -15.64
C CYS A 86 -0.06 -3.57 -17.08
N TRP A 87 0.65 -4.47 -17.77
CA TRP A 87 0.92 -4.33 -19.21
C TRP A 87 -0.37 -4.24 -20.04
N LYS A 88 -1.49 -4.74 -19.51
CA LYS A 88 -2.83 -4.70 -20.14
C LYS A 88 -3.56 -3.37 -19.91
N ALA A 89 -3.09 -2.52 -19.01
CA ALA A 89 -3.77 -1.27 -18.66
C ALA A 89 -3.44 -0.17 -19.68
N ASP A 90 -4.39 0.74 -19.90
CA ASP A 90 -4.17 1.95 -20.70
C ASP A 90 -3.10 2.85 -20.06
N ASP A 91 -3.17 3.02 -18.74
CA ASP A 91 -2.16 3.71 -17.93
C ASP A 91 -1.34 2.70 -17.12
N LYS A 92 -0.27 2.20 -17.74
CA LYS A 92 0.65 1.20 -17.16
C LYS A 92 1.40 1.76 -15.95
N LEU A 93 1.75 3.05 -15.98
CA LEU A 93 2.46 3.71 -14.89
C LEU A 93 1.56 3.78 -13.66
N GLN A 94 0.34 4.31 -13.80
CA GLN A 94 -0.60 4.42 -12.69
C GLN A 94 -1.00 3.05 -12.14
N CYS A 95 -1.29 2.08 -13.01
CA CYS A 95 -1.58 0.70 -12.57
C CYS A 95 -0.43 0.11 -11.74
N THR A 96 0.81 0.31 -12.18
CA THR A 96 1.98 -0.20 -11.46
C THR A 96 2.17 0.50 -10.12
N LYS A 97 1.97 1.83 -10.06
CA LYS A 97 2.01 2.61 -8.81
C LYS A 97 0.97 2.11 -7.81
N ASP A 98 -0.28 1.92 -8.25
CA ASP A 98 -1.37 1.46 -7.39
C ASP A 98 -1.08 0.07 -6.79
N ASN A 99 -0.50 -0.84 -7.60
CA ASN A 99 -0.07 -2.16 -7.13
C ASN A 99 1.02 -2.08 -6.07
N TYR A 100 2.00 -1.18 -6.23
CA TYR A 100 3.04 -0.96 -5.23
C TYR A 100 2.47 -0.35 -3.95
N GLN A 101 1.68 0.72 -4.05
CA GLN A 101 1.13 1.42 -2.88
C GLN A 101 0.22 0.52 -2.05
N THR A 102 -0.59 -0.31 -2.72
CA THR A 102 -1.38 -1.38 -2.11
C THR A 102 -0.48 -2.34 -1.32
N ARG A 103 0.54 -2.90 -1.96
CA ARG A 103 1.41 -3.89 -1.33
C ARG A 103 2.28 -3.32 -0.22
N ILE A 104 2.75 -2.09 -0.37
CA ILE A 104 3.50 -1.38 0.68
C ILE A 104 2.59 -1.21 1.90
N THR A 105 1.32 -0.83 1.72
CA THR A 105 0.35 -0.69 2.82
C THR A 105 0.11 -2.02 3.54
N GLU A 106 -0.11 -3.10 2.78
CA GLU A 106 -0.25 -4.45 3.32
C GLU A 106 0.96 -4.85 4.18
N LEU A 107 2.16 -4.67 3.65
CA LEU A 107 3.40 -5.05 4.33
C LEU A 107 3.74 -4.13 5.51
N GLN A 108 3.40 -2.84 5.43
CA GLN A 108 3.54 -1.90 6.54
C GLN A 108 2.78 -2.39 7.77
N ILE A 109 1.52 -2.80 7.57
CA ILE A 109 0.66 -3.29 8.64
C ILE A 109 1.11 -4.68 9.09
N ALA A 110 1.30 -5.62 8.16
CA ALA A 110 1.65 -7.01 8.48
C ALA A 110 3.01 -7.13 9.19
N ALA A 111 4.00 -6.32 8.83
CA ALA A 111 5.33 -6.33 9.45
C ALA A 111 5.43 -5.46 10.72
N GLY A 112 4.31 -4.89 11.19
CA GLY A 112 4.30 -3.93 12.31
C GLY A 112 5.26 -2.77 12.08
N ALA A 113 5.33 -2.24 10.85
CA ALA A 113 6.20 -1.12 10.47
C ALA A 113 5.49 0.25 10.60
N VAL A 114 4.27 0.24 11.11
CA VAL A 114 3.48 1.42 11.47
C VAL A 114 2.90 1.23 12.87
N GLU A 115 2.67 2.34 13.58
CA GLU A 115 2.01 2.31 14.89
C GLU A 115 0.59 1.75 14.74
N VAL A 116 0.20 0.85 15.64
CA VAL A 116 -1.16 0.32 15.69
C VAL A 116 -2.07 1.42 16.26
N PRO A 117 -3.06 1.92 15.50
CA PRO A 117 -3.96 2.95 16.00
C PRO A 117 -4.87 2.38 17.10
N LYS A 118 -5.50 3.26 17.88
CA LYS A 118 -6.53 2.85 18.84
C LYS A 118 -7.73 2.25 18.11
N GLU A 119 -8.29 1.16 18.64
CA GLU A 119 -9.52 0.60 18.09
C GLU A 119 -10.70 1.56 18.21
N VAL A 120 -11.53 1.54 17.17
CA VAL A 120 -12.85 2.16 17.12
C VAL A 120 -13.90 1.05 17.13
N ASN A 121 -14.85 1.18 18.05
CA ASN A 121 -15.90 0.18 18.24
C ASN A 121 -17.24 0.72 17.75
N TYR A 122 -17.91 -0.04 16.89
CA TYR A 122 -19.28 0.21 16.45
C TYR A 122 -20.20 -0.92 16.90
N GLN A 123 -21.39 -0.57 17.35
CA GLN A 123 -22.45 -1.54 17.60
C GLN A 123 -23.29 -1.72 16.34
N CYS A 124 -23.28 -2.93 15.79
CA CYS A 124 -24.03 -3.27 14.59
C CYS A 124 -25.39 -3.89 14.97
N GLN A 125 -26.46 -3.35 14.38
CA GLN A 125 -27.80 -3.89 14.53
C GLN A 125 -28.12 -4.81 13.34
N ALA A 126 -28.09 -6.12 13.60
CA ALA A 126 -28.49 -7.18 12.68
C ALA A 126 -29.39 -8.18 13.42
N ASP A 127 -29.83 -9.26 12.75
CA ASP A 127 -30.63 -10.34 13.38
C ASP A 127 -29.96 -10.86 14.67
N LYS A 128 -28.61 -10.87 14.67
CA LYS A 128 -27.79 -11.06 15.87
C LYS A 128 -26.87 -9.84 16.03
N PRO A 129 -27.00 -9.05 17.10
CA PRO A 129 -26.11 -7.92 17.34
C PRO A 129 -24.65 -8.34 17.50
N PHE A 130 -23.74 -7.52 16.97
CA PHE A 130 -22.30 -7.72 17.09
C PHE A 130 -21.56 -6.38 17.18
N ASN A 131 -20.31 -6.44 17.62
CA ASN A 131 -19.40 -5.32 17.67
C ASN A 131 -18.47 -5.40 16.48
N LEU A 132 -18.40 -4.32 15.71
CA LEU A 132 -17.41 -4.13 14.65
C LEU A 132 -16.25 -3.33 15.24
N ILE A 133 -15.06 -3.93 15.20
CA ILE A 133 -13.83 -3.37 15.73
C ILE A 133 -12.98 -2.94 14.54
N VAL A 134 -12.60 -1.66 14.50
CA VAL A 134 -11.90 -1.06 13.36
C VAL A 134 -10.64 -0.32 13.81
N TYR A 135 -9.54 -0.54 13.10
CA TYR A 135 -8.27 0.15 13.24
C TYR A 135 -8.02 1.00 11.99
N PHE A 136 -8.08 2.32 12.11
CA PHE A 136 -7.87 3.24 10.99
C PHE A 136 -6.40 3.63 10.87
N TYR A 137 -5.69 3.04 9.91
CA TYR A 137 -4.31 3.34 9.58
C TYR A 137 -4.26 4.52 8.61
N ASN A 138 -3.94 5.71 9.14
CA ASN A 138 -3.84 6.94 8.34
C ASN A 138 -2.41 7.25 7.88
N ASN A 139 -1.41 6.57 8.47
CA ASN A 139 0.02 6.82 8.24
C ASN A 139 0.67 5.65 7.46
N THR A 140 0.03 5.26 6.37
CA THR A 140 0.44 4.19 5.45
C THR A 140 0.52 4.72 4.02
N ALA A 141 1.08 3.95 3.08
CA ALA A 141 1.17 4.36 1.68
C ALA A 141 -0.21 4.68 1.06
N LEU A 142 -1.23 3.92 1.44
CA LEU A 142 -2.64 4.22 1.24
C LEU A 142 -3.34 4.18 2.60
N PRO A 143 -4.20 5.16 2.95
CA PRO A 143 -5.02 5.04 4.15
C PRO A 143 -5.83 3.74 4.12
N ALA A 144 -5.86 3.05 5.25
CA ALA A 144 -6.46 1.72 5.34
C ALA A 144 -7.26 1.55 6.63
N ALA A 145 -8.16 0.57 6.62
CA ALA A 145 -8.88 0.13 7.81
C ALA A 145 -8.69 -1.38 7.95
N VAL A 146 -8.20 -1.83 9.10
CA VAL A 146 -8.27 -3.23 9.48
C VAL A 146 -9.50 -3.41 10.35
N PHE A 147 -10.42 -4.29 9.94
CA PHE A 147 -11.66 -4.50 10.67
C PHE A 147 -12.00 -5.98 10.82
N HIS A 148 -12.63 -6.30 11.94
CA HIS A 148 -13.19 -7.61 12.24
C HIS A 148 -14.42 -7.42 13.13
N TYR A 149 -15.23 -8.46 13.27
CA TYR A 149 -16.39 -8.40 14.14
C TYR A 149 -16.48 -9.62 15.06
N ALA A 150 -17.09 -9.39 16.22
CA ALA A 150 -17.35 -10.41 17.24
C ALA A 150 -18.64 -10.07 17.99
N GLY A 151 -19.31 -11.06 18.57
CA GLY A 151 -20.52 -10.87 19.35
C GLY A 151 -20.78 -12.01 20.32
N GLN A 152 -21.81 -11.90 21.15
CA GLN A 152 -22.10 -12.90 22.21
C GLN A 152 -22.21 -14.34 21.69
N ASN A 153 -22.62 -14.53 20.44
CA ASN A 153 -22.71 -15.83 19.78
C ASN A 153 -22.05 -15.83 18.38
N ILE A 154 -21.10 -14.91 18.17
CA ILE A 154 -20.39 -14.75 16.90
C ILE A 154 -18.89 -14.76 17.25
N PRO A 155 -18.16 -15.83 16.92
CA PRO A 155 -16.72 -15.86 17.17
C PRO A 155 -16.04 -14.73 16.39
N PRO A 156 -14.92 -14.18 16.90
CA PRO A 156 -14.17 -13.17 16.18
C PRO A 156 -13.80 -13.63 14.77
N THR A 157 -14.11 -12.81 13.77
CA THR A 157 -13.72 -13.09 12.39
C THR A 157 -12.24 -12.81 12.17
N THR A 158 -11.69 -13.40 11.12
CA THR A 158 -10.36 -13.01 10.62
C THR A 158 -10.38 -11.51 10.26
N PRO A 159 -9.37 -10.74 10.71
CA PRO A 159 -9.24 -9.34 10.31
C PRO A 159 -9.15 -9.19 8.79
N GLN A 160 -9.89 -8.23 8.27
CA GLN A 160 -9.87 -7.84 6.87
C GLN A 160 -9.18 -6.49 6.73
N LEU A 161 -8.31 -6.37 5.74
CA LEU A 161 -7.70 -5.10 5.36
C LEU A 161 -8.49 -4.48 4.21
N GLY A 162 -9.08 -3.31 4.46
CA GLY A 162 -9.71 -2.47 3.45
C GLY A 162 -8.86 -1.25 3.13
N LEU A 163 -8.70 -0.93 1.85
CA LEU A 163 -8.00 0.28 1.39
C LEU A 163 -8.99 1.39 1.07
N LEU A 164 -8.64 2.63 1.44
CA LEU A 164 -9.47 3.79 1.16
C LEU A 164 -9.62 4.00 -0.36
N THR A 165 -10.85 4.17 -0.82
CA THR A 165 -11.16 4.55 -2.20
C THR A 165 -11.86 5.90 -2.28
N LYS A 166 -11.77 6.55 -3.44
CA LYS A 166 -12.38 7.86 -3.67
C LYS A 166 -13.90 7.76 -3.65
N THR A 167 -14.53 8.60 -2.83
CA THR A 167 -16.00 8.75 -2.78
C THR A 167 -16.37 10.23 -2.65
N ALA A 168 -17.63 10.57 -2.95
CA ALA A 168 -18.12 11.96 -2.90
C ALA A 168 -18.36 12.46 -1.47
N SER A 169 -18.64 11.56 -0.52
CA SER A 169 -18.80 11.85 0.91
C SER A 169 -18.51 10.59 1.72
N GLY A 170 -18.03 10.78 2.95
CA GLY A 170 -17.58 9.68 3.81
C GLY A 170 -16.27 9.05 3.35
N ALA A 171 -15.86 7.99 4.04
CA ALA A 171 -14.68 7.20 3.70
C ALA A 171 -15.12 5.76 3.39
N LYS A 172 -14.77 5.24 2.21
CA LYS A 172 -15.03 3.84 1.85
C LYS A 172 -13.73 3.05 1.83
N TYR A 173 -13.65 2.01 2.65
CA TYR A 173 -12.55 1.06 2.68
C TYR A 173 -13.00 -0.23 2.01
N VAL A 174 -12.30 -0.66 0.97
CA VAL A 174 -12.65 -1.85 0.17
C VAL A 174 -11.64 -2.96 0.43
N ALA A 175 -12.13 -4.11 0.88
CA ALA A 175 -11.42 -5.38 0.96
C ALA A 175 -11.89 -6.32 -0.17
N GLN A 176 -11.42 -7.57 -0.21
CA GLN A 176 -11.72 -8.50 -1.31
C GLN A 176 -13.22 -8.72 -1.55
N ASN A 177 -13.99 -9.03 -0.50
CA ASN A 177 -15.43 -9.35 -0.58
C ASN A 177 -16.30 -8.50 0.35
N THR A 178 -15.69 -7.49 0.97
CA THR A 178 -16.33 -6.66 1.99
C THR A 178 -15.94 -5.21 1.75
N SER A 179 -16.84 -4.28 2.06
CA SER A 179 -16.48 -2.87 2.19
C SER A 179 -17.07 -2.26 3.44
N LEU A 180 -16.33 -1.32 4.00
CA LEU A 180 -16.71 -0.54 5.16
C LEU A 180 -16.84 0.93 4.72
N TRP A 181 -18.04 1.49 4.82
CA TRP A 181 -18.26 2.91 4.59
C TRP A 181 -18.48 3.62 5.91
N THR A 182 -17.77 4.71 6.18
CA THR A 182 -17.91 5.48 7.41
C THR A 182 -18.29 6.92 7.11
N HIS A 183 -19.19 7.46 7.94
CA HIS A 183 -19.63 8.84 7.89
C HIS A 183 -20.07 9.27 9.28
N GLN A 184 -19.35 10.24 9.87
CA GLN A 184 -19.59 10.70 11.25
C GLN A 184 -19.56 9.53 12.25
N ASP A 185 -20.66 9.29 12.96
CA ASP A 185 -20.79 8.24 13.98
C ASP A 185 -21.35 6.92 13.39
N GLU A 186 -21.56 6.84 12.08
CA GLU A 186 -22.10 5.64 11.43
C GLU A 186 -21.04 4.91 10.59
N ALA A 187 -21.12 3.58 10.65
CA ALA A 187 -20.41 2.66 9.79
C ALA A 187 -21.42 1.74 9.09
N ARG A 188 -21.25 1.54 7.79
CA ARG A 188 -22.03 0.61 6.97
C ARG A 188 -21.10 -0.49 6.47
N LEU A 189 -21.36 -1.72 6.93
CA LEU A 189 -20.66 -2.92 6.51
C LEU A 189 -21.42 -3.57 5.35
N GLU A 190 -20.75 -3.74 4.22
CA GLU A 190 -21.31 -4.40 3.02
C GLU A 190 -20.50 -5.65 2.71
N GLU A 191 -21.12 -6.82 2.80
CA GLU A 191 -20.54 -8.09 2.35
C GLU A 191 -21.21 -8.55 1.06
N TYR A 192 -20.44 -9.16 0.16
CA TYR A 192 -20.97 -9.63 -1.12
C TYR A 192 -22.13 -10.62 -0.94
N GLY A 193 -23.28 -10.29 -1.52
CA GLY A 193 -24.49 -11.12 -1.47
C GLY A 193 -25.30 -11.02 -0.17
N GLN A 194 -24.89 -10.18 0.79
CA GLN A 194 -25.60 -9.96 2.05
C GLN A 194 -26.30 -8.60 2.09
N LYS A 195 -27.28 -8.46 2.97
CA LYS A 195 -27.88 -7.15 3.26
C LYS A 195 -26.84 -6.28 4.01
N PRO A 196 -26.65 -5.01 3.62
CA PRO A 196 -25.78 -4.10 4.36
C PRO A 196 -26.21 -3.96 5.82
N VAL A 197 -25.24 -3.94 6.72
CA VAL A 197 -25.47 -3.76 8.17
C VAL A 197 -25.04 -2.35 8.58
N ILE A 198 -25.91 -1.64 9.29
CA ILE A 198 -25.61 -0.33 9.86
C ILE A 198 -25.14 -0.50 11.29
N CYS A 199 -24.05 0.19 11.60
CA CYS A 199 -23.38 0.17 12.88
C CYS A 199 -23.19 1.60 13.39
N VAL A 200 -23.36 1.81 14.69
CA VAL A 200 -23.26 3.14 15.32
C VAL A 200 -22.07 3.14 16.28
N TYR A 201 -21.28 4.19 16.22
CA TYR A 201 -20.10 4.40 17.06
C TYR A 201 -20.50 4.36 18.54
N GLN A 202 -19.76 3.60 19.35
CA GLN A 202 -19.90 3.61 20.79
C GLN A 202 -18.74 4.39 21.41
N GLN A 203 -19.06 5.53 22.05
CA GLN A 203 -18.12 6.17 22.97
C GLN A 203 -17.89 5.18 24.13
N ILE A 204 -16.73 4.52 24.14
CA ILE A 204 -16.32 3.76 25.33
C ILE A 204 -15.98 4.80 26.39
N SER A 205 -16.90 5.03 27.32
CA SER A 205 -16.62 5.79 28.53
C SER A 205 -15.44 5.13 29.25
N PRO A 206 -14.34 5.85 29.54
CA PRO A 206 -13.30 5.31 30.40
C PRO A 206 -13.92 5.09 31.79
N ASN A 207 -13.99 3.83 32.23
CA ASN A 207 -14.20 3.50 33.64
C ASN A 207 -12.98 3.89 34.46
#